data_AF-A0A1V5JNZ2-F1
#
_entry.id   AF-A0A1V5JNZ2-F1
#
_cell.length_a   1.000
_cell.length_b   1.000
_cell.length_c   1.000
_cell.angle_alpha   90.00
_cell.angle_beta   90.00
_cell.angle_gamma   90.00
#
_symmetry.space_group_name_H-M   'P 1'
#
loop_
_entity.id
_entity.type
_entity.pdbx_description
1 polymer ?
#
loop_
_entity_poly.entity_id
_entity_poly.type
_entity_poly.pdbx_seq_one_letter_code
_entity_poly.pdbx_strand_id
1 'polypeptide(L)'
;MAPLRCLAEERSLRRDHLAFFSRMEDLLGERKGIGGNVDGICGAVLSDLGFPFQAGRAFFLAGRLPGLTAHILRETSGGSFRRYALREVGEESSPLREGLGRAPGGGFRVSGRREAREIRRHREPQGERS
;
A
#
# COMPACT_ATOMS: atom_id res chain seq x y z
N MET A 1 -7.26 12.02 -21.53
CA MET A 1 -8.35 12.72 -20.81
C MET A 1 -8.89 11.79 -19.74
N ALA A 2 -8.96 12.23 -18.48
CA ALA A 2 -9.42 11.39 -17.36
C ALA A 2 -10.97 11.22 -17.39
N PRO A 3 -11.52 10.03 -17.10
CA PRO A 3 -12.96 9.77 -17.25
C PRO A 3 -13.88 10.73 -16.47
N LEU A 4 -13.51 11.08 -15.24
CA LEU A 4 -14.29 11.98 -14.39
C LEU A 4 -14.37 13.40 -14.96
N ARG A 5 -13.26 13.88 -15.53
CA ARG A 5 -13.19 15.18 -16.19
C ARG A 5 -14.13 15.24 -17.39
N CYS A 6 -14.12 14.22 -18.25
CA CYS A 6 -15.03 14.13 -19.40
C CYS A 6 -16.49 14.20 -18.95
N LEU A 7 -16.85 13.45 -17.91
CA LEU A 7 -18.22 13.45 -17.37
C LEU A 7 -18.62 14.82 -16.83
N ALA A 8 -17.73 15.50 -16.11
CA ALA A 8 -17.99 16.84 -15.60
C ALA A 8 -18.20 17.85 -16.75
N GLU A 9 -17.43 17.71 -17.82
CA GLU A 9 -17.55 18.55 -19.02
C GLU A 9 -18.84 18.29 -19.79
N GLU A 10 -19.26 17.03 -19.94
CA GLU A 10 -20.54 16.66 -20.57
C GLU A 10 -21.74 17.22 -19.82
N ARG A 11 -21.67 17.24 -18.48
CA ARG A 11 -22.77 17.69 -17.62
C ARG A 11 -22.84 19.21 -17.43
N SER A 12 -21.95 19.96 -18.08
CA SER A 12 -21.93 21.43 -18.00
C SER A 12 -22.00 21.96 -16.58
N LEU A 13 -21.24 21.34 -15.67
CA LEU A 13 -21.09 21.84 -14.31
C LEU A 13 -20.55 23.27 -14.33
N ARG A 14 -20.84 24.05 -13.29
CA ARG A 14 -20.20 25.35 -13.06
C ARG A 14 -18.68 25.10 -13.12
N ARG A 15 -17.90 25.81 -13.95
CA ARG A 15 -16.55 25.34 -14.35
C ARG A 15 -15.39 26.10 -13.69
N ASP A 16 -15.66 26.94 -12.71
CA ASP A 16 -14.66 27.88 -12.20
C ASP A 16 -13.46 27.13 -11.59
N HIS A 17 -13.73 26.10 -10.77
CA HIS A 17 -12.69 25.32 -10.11
C HIS A 17 -12.04 24.29 -11.04
N LEU A 18 -12.82 23.60 -11.89
CA LEU A 18 -12.27 22.65 -12.85
C LEU A 18 -11.41 23.32 -13.92
N ALA A 19 -11.82 24.50 -14.42
CA ALA A 19 -11.01 25.28 -15.35
C ALA A 19 -9.69 25.73 -14.69
N PHE A 20 -9.74 26.22 -13.45
CA PHE A 20 -8.55 26.57 -12.69
C PHE A 20 -7.61 25.36 -12.52
N PHE A 21 -8.13 24.22 -12.09
CA PHE A 21 -7.34 23.00 -11.93
C PHE A 21 -6.69 22.56 -13.24
N SER A 22 -7.42 22.61 -14.36
CA SER A 22 -6.88 22.26 -15.68
C SER A 22 -5.71 23.15 -16.06
N ARG A 23 -5.85 24.46 -15.85
CA ARG A 23 -4.78 25.40 -16.19
C ARG A 23 -3.55 25.21 -15.31
N MET A 24 -3.76 24.89 -14.04
CA MET A 24 -2.68 24.55 -13.11
C MET A 24 -1.97 23.26 -13.51
N GLU A 25 -2.71 22.24 -13.92
CA GLU A 25 -2.18 20.98 -14.45
C GLU A 25 -1.29 21.22 -15.67
N ASP A 26 -1.75 22.01 -16.65
CA ASP A 26 -0.95 22.35 -17.84
C ASP A 26 0.37 23.03 -17.46
N LEU A 27 0.29 24.08 -16.62
CA LEU A 27 1.47 24.86 -16.23
C LEU A 27 2.48 24.04 -15.41
N LEU A 28 1.99 23.18 -14.51
CA LEU A 28 2.83 22.31 -13.70
C LEU A 28 3.43 21.17 -14.55
N GLY A 29 2.67 20.66 -15.51
CA GLY A 29 3.14 19.70 -16.50
C GLY A 29 4.27 20.28 -17.34
N GLU A 30 4.08 21.46 -17.92
CA GLU A 30 5.07 22.14 -18.76
C GLU A 30 6.35 22.50 -17.99
N ARG A 31 6.23 23.03 -16.76
CA ARG A 31 7.37 23.59 -16.02
C ARG A 31 8.10 22.57 -15.16
N LYS A 32 7.40 21.55 -14.68
CA LYS A 32 7.91 20.62 -13.66
C LYS A 32 7.68 19.15 -14.01
N GLY A 33 7.00 18.84 -15.12
CA GLY A 33 6.61 17.46 -15.45
C GLY A 33 5.59 16.88 -14.46
N ILE A 34 4.84 17.72 -13.74
CA ILE A 34 3.87 17.28 -12.73
C ILE A 34 2.48 17.25 -13.36
N GLY A 35 1.93 16.05 -13.54
CA GLY A 35 0.55 15.85 -13.99
C GLY A 35 -0.47 15.94 -12.85
N GLY A 36 -1.73 16.18 -13.20
CA GLY A 36 -2.84 16.17 -12.27
C GLY A 36 -3.16 14.75 -11.78
N ASN A 37 -3.54 14.65 -10.51
CA ASN A 37 -4.02 13.39 -9.94
C ASN A 37 -5.56 13.35 -9.89
N VAL A 38 -6.10 12.16 -9.64
CA VAL A 38 -7.56 11.97 -9.50
C VAL A 38 -8.14 12.81 -8.36
N ASP A 39 -7.39 13.00 -7.27
CA ASP A 39 -7.85 13.76 -6.10
C ASP A 39 -8.08 15.24 -6.45
N GLY A 40 -7.23 15.83 -7.28
CA GLY A 40 -7.35 17.20 -7.76
C GLY A 40 -8.56 17.41 -8.66
N ILE A 41 -8.81 16.48 -9.60
CA ILE A 41 -10.01 16.50 -10.44
C ILE A 41 -11.28 16.34 -9.58
N CYS A 42 -11.29 15.38 -8.65
CA CYS A 42 -12.40 15.20 -7.71
C CYS A 42 -12.65 16.46 -6.87
N GLY A 43 -11.60 17.06 -6.32
CA GLY A 43 -11.70 18.28 -5.52
C GLY A 43 -12.31 19.43 -6.29
N ALA A 44 -11.83 19.67 -7.52
CA ALA A 44 -12.36 20.72 -8.38
C ALA A 44 -13.84 20.50 -8.72
N VAL A 45 -14.23 19.28 -9.10
CA VAL A 45 -15.63 18.92 -9.39
C VAL A 45 -16.54 19.10 -8.17
N LEU A 46 -16.08 18.70 -6.99
CA LEU A 46 -16.85 18.87 -5.75
C LEU A 46 -17.05 20.34 -5.39
N SER A 47 -16.02 21.17 -5.56
CA SER A 47 -16.13 22.62 -5.36
C SER A 47 -17.08 23.27 -6.36
N ASP A 48 -17.02 22.85 -7.63
CA ASP A 48 -17.94 23.29 -8.69
C ASP A 48 -19.40 22.89 -8.44
N LEU A 49 -19.62 21.77 -7.74
CA LEU A 49 -20.92 21.33 -7.25
C LEU A 49 -21.40 22.07 -5.97
N GLY A 50 -20.58 22.97 -5.41
CA GLY A 50 -20.90 23.74 -4.21
C GLY A 50 -20.69 22.99 -2.90
N PHE A 51 -19.98 21.86 -2.90
CA PHE A 51 -19.65 21.17 -1.66
C PHE A 51 -18.57 21.94 -0.87
N PRO A 52 -18.67 21.95 0.47
CA PRO A 52 -17.61 22.49 1.32
C PRO A 52 -16.35 21.60 1.23
N PHE A 53 -15.15 22.19 1.33
CA PHE A 53 -13.88 21.47 1.15
C PHE A 53 -13.71 20.28 2.12
N GLN A 54 -14.33 20.36 3.30
CA GLN A 54 -14.33 19.29 4.32
C GLN A 54 -14.97 18.00 3.79
N ALA A 55 -15.91 18.10 2.83
CA ALA A 55 -16.57 16.94 2.23
C ALA A 55 -15.59 16.08 1.41
N GLY A 56 -14.50 16.65 0.88
CA GLY A 56 -13.55 15.92 0.05
C GLY A 56 -12.97 14.67 0.73
N ARG A 57 -12.69 14.73 2.04
CA ARG A 57 -12.22 13.58 2.82
C ARG A 57 -13.26 12.47 2.90
N ALA A 58 -14.54 12.83 3.02
CA ALA A 58 -15.64 11.86 3.07
C ALA A 58 -15.77 11.12 1.73
N PHE A 59 -15.75 11.83 0.60
CA PHE A 59 -15.76 11.21 -0.73
C PHE A 59 -14.54 10.32 -0.98
N PHE A 60 -13.35 10.79 -0.59
CA PHE A 60 -12.10 10.05 -0.72
C PHE A 60 -12.13 8.72 0.05
N LEU A 61 -12.67 8.72 1.27
CA LEU A 61 -12.82 7.51 2.08
C LEU A 61 -13.92 6.61 1.51
N ALA A 62 -15.09 7.17 1.21
CA ALA A 62 -16.24 6.43 0.68
C ALA A 62 -15.89 5.67 -0.61
N GLY A 63 -15.13 6.28 -1.53
CA GLY A 63 -14.67 5.61 -2.75
C GLY A 63 -13.66 4.49 -2.50
N ARG A 64 -12.92 4.51 -1.39
CA ARG A 64 -11.94 3.47 -1.02
C ARG A 64 -12.54 2.30 -0.25
N LEU A 65 -13.61 2.53 0.49
CA LEU A 65 -14.23 1.50 1.33
C LEU A 65 -14.55 0.20 0.57
N PRO A 66 -15.13 0.22 -0.65
CA PRO A 66 -15.38 -1.01 -1.39
C PRO A 66 -14.10 -1.82 -1.67
N GLY A 67 -13.01 -1.15 -2.06
CA GLY A 67 -11.73 -1.80 -2.34
C GLY A 67 -11.10 -2.37 -1.07
N LEU A 68 -11.12 -1.62 0.03
CA LEU A 68 -10.64 -2.09 1.33
C LEU A 68 -11.42 -3.32 1.80
N THR A 69 -12.74 -3.29 1.73
CA THR A 69 -13.59 -4.43 2.09
C THR A 69 -13.32 -5.64 1.21
N ALA A 70 -13.17 -5.44 -0.10
CA ALA A 70 -12.83 -6.53 -1.03
C ALA A 70 -11.46 -7.15 -0.71
N HIS A 71 -10.46 -6.33 -0.36
CA HIS A 71 -9.16 -6.82 0.08
C HIS A 71 -9.23 -7.59 1.39
N ILE A 72 -10.00 -7.11 2.37
CA ILE A 72 -10.23 -7.82 3.63
C ILE A 72 -10.84 -9.19 3.37
N LEU A 73 -11.94 -9.27 2.62
CA LEU A 73 -12.60 -10.54 2.29
C LEU A 73 -11.67 -11.52 1.57
N ARG A 74 -10.84 -11.00 0.65
CA ARG A 74 -9.86 -11.81 -0.08
C ARG A 74 -8.78 -12.36 0.85
N GLU A 75 -8.21 -11.53 1.71
CA GLU A 75 -7.10 -11.93 2.59
C GLU A 75 -7.60 -12.84 3.74
N THR A 76 -8.83 -12.64 4.23
CA THR A 76 -9.48 -13.58 5.18
C THR A 76 -9.58 -14.98 4.60
N SER A 77 -9.68 -15.11 3.28
CA SER A 77 -9.70 -16.40 2.58
C SER A 77 -8.29 -16.89 2.17
N GLY A 78 -7.26 -16.06 2.31
CA GLY A 78 -5.97 -16.15 1.59
C GLY A 78 -4.75 -16.67 2.36
N GLY A 79 -4.93 -17.13 3.60
CA GLY A 79 -3.84 -17.65 4.44
C GLY A 79 -3.17 -16.57 5.31
N SER A 80 -2.07 -16.94 5.98
CA SER A 80 -1.40 -16.06 6.95
C SER A 80 -0.77 -14.83 6.29
N PHE A 81 -0.73 -13.72 7.04
CA PHE A 81 -0.12 -12.45 6.62
C PHE A 81 1.26 -12.64 5.97
N ARG A 82 1.44 -12.04 4.78
CA ARG A 82 2.75 -12.04 4.10
C ARG A 82 3.73 -11.16 4.88
N ARG A 83 4.79 -11.77 5.41
CA ARG A 83 5.87 -11.03 6.07
C ARG A 83 6.56 -10.12 5.05
N TYR A 84 6.74 -8.86 5.42
CA TYR A 84 7.61 -7.96 4.68
C TYR A 84 9.06 -8.45 4.81
N ALA A 85 9.77 -8.55 3.69
CA ALA A 85 11.21 -8.71 3.71
C ALA A 85 11.81 -7.35 4.11
N LEU A 86 12.09 -7.19 5.41
CA LEU A 86 12.81 -6.02 5.89
C LEU A 86 14.20 -6.05 5.27
N ARG A 87 14.57 -4.95 4.63
CA ARG A 87 15.87 -4.77 3.98
C ARG A 87 16.64 -3.70 4.74
N GLU A 88 17.93 -3.91 4.93
CA GLU A 88 18.78 -2.92 5.58
C GLU A 88 18.93 -1.68 4.69
N VAL A 89 18.97 -0.51 5.33
CA VAL A 89 19.15 0.77 4.65
C VAL A 89 20.57 0.78 4.07
N GLY A 90 20.68 0.78 2.74
CA GLY A 90 21.97 0.83 2.03
C GLY A 90 22.27 -0.37 1.14
N GLU A 91 21.47 -1.43 1.18
CA GLU A 91 21.60 -2.49 0.16
C GLU A 91 21.10 -1.99 -1.21
N GLU A 92 22.00 -1.86 -2.19
CA GLU A 92 21.61 -1.56 -3.57
C GLU A 92 20.61 -2.61 -4.09
N SER A 93 19.55 -2.15 -4.74
CA SER A 93 18.70 -3.03 -5.54
C SER A 93 19.53 -3.62 -6.67
N SER A 94 19.86 -4.91 -6.58
CA SER A 94 20.08 -5.67 -7.81
C SER A 94 18.83 -5.48 -8.67
N PRO A 95 18.96 -5.13 -9.96
CA PRO A 95 17.80 -5.03 -10.81
C PRO A 95 17.06 -6.35 -10.72
N LEU A 96 15.73 -6.30 -10.67
CA LEU A 96 14.84 -7.45 -10.80
C LEU A 96 15.11 -8.10 -12.17
N ARG A 97 16.22 -8.85 -12.30
CA ARG A 97 16.56 -9.64 -13.46
C ARG A 97 16.11 -11.06 -13.20
N GLU A 98 15.13 -11.44 -14.02
CA GLU A 98 14.96 -12.77 -14.59
C GLU A 98 14.74 -13.91 -13.57
N GLY A 99 13.46 -14.20 -13.33
CA GLY A 99 13.05 -15.36 -12.54
C GLY A 99 11.61 -15.81 -12.76
N LEU A 100 10.99 -15.51 -13.91
CA LEU A 100 9.86 -16.30 -14.40
C LEU A 100 10.46 -17.59 -15.00
N GLY A 101 10.91 -18.52 -14.14
CA GLY A 101 11.69 -19.67 -14.59
C GLY A 101 11.78 -20.80 -13.57
N ARG A 102 10.91 -21.80 -13.75
CA ARG A 102 10.96 -23.20 -13.27
C ARG A 102 11.07 -23.46 -11.76
N ALA A 103 10.00 -24.03 -11.21
CA ALA A 103 10.13 -25.06 -10.18
C ALA A 103 10.93 -26.25 -10.76
N PRO A 104 11.95 -26.74 -10.05
CA PRO A 104 11.92 -28.12 -9.60
C PRO A 104 12.48 -28.27 -8.16
N GLY A 105 12.05 -29.34 -7.50
CA GLY A 105 12.26 -29.58 -6.08
C GLY A 105 13.72 -29.64 -5.61
N GLY A 106 13.89 -29.39 -4.31
CA GLY A 106 15.13 -29.57 -3.58
C GLY A 106 14.91 -29.23 -2.10
N GLY A 107 14.88 -30.24 -1.24
CA GLY A 107 14.55 -30.11 0.18
C GLY A 107 15.54 -29.26 0.96
N PHE A 108 15.03 -28.44 1.89
CA PHE A 108 15.84 -27.67 2.82
C PHE A 108 15.82 -28.31 4.22
N ARG A 109 16.98 -28.81 4.65
CA ARG A 109 17.23 -29.33 6.00
C ARG A 109 17.41 -28.17 6.98
N VAL A 110 16.56 -28.09 8.00
CA VAL A 110 16.77 -27.19 9.15
C VAL A 110 17.81 -27.81 10.09
N SER A 111 18.99 -27.20 10.16
CA SER A 111 20.00 -27.49 11.19
C SER A 111 19.60 -26.86 12.52
N GLY A 112 18.77 -27.57 13.29
CA GLY A 112 18.42 -27.20 14.67
C GLY A 112 19.32 -27.89 15.69
N ARG A 113 20.40 -27.23 16.10
CA ARG A 113 21.29 -27.58 17.24
C ARG A 113 22.05 -26.28 17.59
N ARG A 114 22.08 -25.71 18.79
CA ARG A 114 21.76 -26.13 20.16
C ARG A 114 21.56 -24.81 20.94
N GLU A 115 20.45 -24.62 21.62
CA GLU A 115 20.38 -23.71 22.77
C GLU A 115 19.12 -24.05 23.59
N ALA A 116 19.14 -25.23 24.20
CA ALA A 116 18.12 -25.67 25.15
C ALA A 116 18.76 -26.59 26.21
N ARG A 117 19.92 -26.19 26.73
CA ARG A 117 20.63 -26.98 27.74
C ARG A 117 21.39 -26.13 28.75
N GLU A 118 20.73 -25.09 29.28
CA GLU A 118 21.30 -24.35 30.42
C GLU A 118 20.31 -24.10 31.58
N ILE A 119 19.10 -24.68 31.54
CA ILE A 119 18.12 -24.59 32.64
C ILE A 119 18.01 -25.90 33.46
N ARG A 120 18.95 -26.85 33.28
CA ARG A 120 18.97 -28.12 34.05
C ARG A 120 20.34 -28.49 34.61
N ARG A 121 21.01 -27.56 35.29
CA ARG A 121 22.20 -27.86 36.11
C ARG A 121 22.25 -27.10 37.45
N HIS A 122 21.12 -26.99 38.15
CA HIS A 122 21.13 -26.68 39.59
C HIS A 122 20.11 -27.50 40.37
N ARG A 123 19.94 -28.77 40.00
CA ARG A 123 19.23 -29.73 40.86
C ARG A 123 20.11 -30.97 41.06
N GLU A 124 20.72 -30.98 42.24
CA GLU A 124 21.23 -32.13 43.01
C GLU A 124 22.51 -32.80 42.48
N PRO A 125 23.45 -33.24 43.36
CA PRO A 125 23.21 -34.31 44.34
C PRO A 125 23.93 -34.03 45.70
N GLN A 126 23.90 -34.79 46.80
CA GLN A 126 23.78 -36.21 47.11
C GLN A 126 23.24 -36.35 48.55
N GLY A 127 22.62 -37.48 48.87
CA GLY A 127 22.11 -37.77 50.21
C GLY A 127 23.12 -38.38 51.18
N GLU A 128 22.61 -38.54 52.39
CA GLU A 128 22.89 -39.54 53.43
C GLU A 128 23.90 -39.25 54.59
N ARG A 129 23.31 -39.36 55.80
CA ARG A 129 23.81 -39.89 57.08
C ARG A 129 24.75 -38.99 57.90
N SER A 130 24.28 -38.51 59.05
CA SER A 130 24.38 -39.21 60.35
C SER A 130 23.50 -38.55 61.39
#